data_AF-A0A1F5RYD5-F1
#
_entry.id   AF-A0A1F5RYD5-F1
#
_cell.length_a   1.000
_cell.length_b   1.000
_cell.length_c   1.000
_cell.angle_alpha   90.00
_cell.angle_beta   90.00
_cell.angle_gamma   90.00
#
_symmetry.space_group_name_H-M   'P 1'
#
loop_
_entity.id
_entity.type
_entity.pdbx_description
1 polymer ?
#
loop_
_entity_poly.entity_id
_entity_poly.type
_entity_poly.pdbx_seq_one_letter_code
_entity_poly.pdbx_strand_id
1 'polypeptide(L)'
;MSLQQIIGLAIIIFFLARVLSQKRKNQLNAAEFNFWLAFWLIAGAAVALLKQIDRSLAQLGFSASGINFLLYLSVAVLFYFIFRLRLQLAKMEGEITKIVKKIALGDKPADKK
;
A
#
# COMPACT_ATOMS: atom_id res chain seq x y z
N MET A 1 -3.82 -30.21 -6.56
CA MET A 1 -3.87 -28.76 -6.23
C MET A 1 -3.91 -27.97 -7.53
N SER A 2 -4.79 -26.98 -7.65
CA SER A 2 -4.82 -26.15 -8.87
C SER A 2 -3.59 -25.24 -8.91
N LEU A 3 -2.97 -25.10 -10.09
CA LEU A 3 -1.75 -24.30 -10.30
C LEU A 3 -1.86 -22.87 -9.74
N GLN A 4 -3.07 -22.31 -9.75
CA GLN A 4 -3.42 -21.01 -9.17
C GLN A 4 -3.13 -20.92 -7.66
N GLN A 5 -3.40 -21.98 -6.90
CA GLN A 5 -3.12 -22.02 -5.45
C GLN A 5 -1.63 -22.01 -5.17
N ILE A 6 -0.84 -22.70 -6.00
CA ILE A 6 0.64 -22.77 -5.86
C ILE A 6 1.25 -21.39 -6.11
N ILE A 7 0.79 -20.68 -7.15
CA ILE A 7 1.23 -19.32 -7.46
C ILE A 7 0.85 -18.34 -6.34
N GLY A 8 -0.38 -18.43 -5.81
CA GLY A 8 -0.82 -17.63 -4.68
C GLY A 8 0.03 -17.85 -3.42
N LEU A 9 0.37 -19.11 -3.12
CA LEU A 9 1.19 -19.45 -1.96
C LEU A 9 2.64 -18.98 -2.11
N ALA A 10 3.21 -19.08 -3.32
CA ALA A 10 4.54 -18.56 -3.63
C ALA A 10 4.62 -17.03 -3.47
N ILE A 11 3.58 -16.30 -3.91
CA ILE A 11 3.47 -14.85 -3.74
C ILE A 11 3.43 -14.47 -2.24
N ILE A 12 2.65 -15.19 -1.43
CA ILE A 12 2.57 -14.94 0.02
C ILE A 12 3.94 -15.14 0.69
N ILE A 13 4.64 -16.23 0.36
CA ILE A 13 5.98 -16.51 0.90
C ILE A 13 6.98 -15.44 0.50
N PHE A 14 6.97 -15.02 -0.78
CA PHE A 14 7.84 -13.96 -1.27
C PHE A 14 7.59 -12.63 -0.54
N PHE A 15 6.32 -12.28 -0.30
CA PHE A 15 5.97 -11.06 0.43
C PHE A 15 6.31 -11.12 1.91
N LEU A 16 6.10 -12.25 2.58
CA LEU A 16 6.57 -12.46 3.95
C LEU A 16 8.09 -12.28 4.05
N ALA A 17 8.85 -12.88 3.14
CA ALA A 17 10.30 -12.72 3.09
C ALA A 17 10.71 -11.26 2.87
N ARG A 18 9.99 -10.52 2.02
CA ARG A 18 10.25 -9.11 1.73
C ARG A 18 9.96 -8.20 2.92
N VAL A 19 8.86 -8.41 3.65
CA VAL A 19 8.50 -7.67 4.86
C VAL A 19 9.52 -7.94 5.98
N LEU A 20 9.93 -9.20 6.17
CA LEU A 20 10.97 -9.56 7.14
C LEU A 20 12.33 -8.95 6.79
N SER A 21 12.69 -8.88 5.50
CA SER A 21 13.91 -8.23 5.02
C SER A 21 13.90 -6.71 5.24
N GLN A 22 12.74 -6.05 5.05
CA GLN A 22 12.59 -4.62 5.34
C GLN A 22 12.65 -4.28 6.84
N LYS A 23 12.12 -5.15 7.71
CA LYS A 23 12.27 -5.00 9.17
C LYS A 23 13.73 -5.03 9.61
N ARG A 24 14.56 -5.88 8.97
CA ARG A 24 15.99 -5.99 9.28
C ARG A 24 16.82 -4.77 8.89
N LYS A 25 16.32 -3.90 8.00
CA LYS A 25 17.03 -2.69 7.55
C LYS A 25 16.73 -1.44 8.38
N ASN A 26 15.88 -1.50 9.42
CA ASN A 26 15.49 -0.35 10.25
C ASN A 26 14.92 0.86 9.46
N GLN A 27 14.49 0.65 8.21
CA GLN A 27 13.98 1.70 7.33
C GLN A 27 12.47 1.93 7.46
N LEU A 28 11.77 1.11 8.24
CA LEU A 28 10.32 1.21 8.45
C LEU A 28 10.01 1.59 9.87
N ASN A 29 9.18 2.62 10.04
CA ASN A 29 8.64 2.98 11.34
C ASN A 29 7.67 1.87 11.82
N ALA A 30 7.51 1.68 13.13
CA ALA A 30 6.70 0.58 13.69
C ALA A 30 5.24 0.58 13.18
N ALA A 31 4.70 1.78 12.90
CA ALA A 31 3.39 1.95 12.28
C ALA A 31 3.33 1.45 10.83
N GLU A 32 4.38 1.68 10.04
CA GLU A 32 4.46 1.22 8.65
C GLU A 32 4.61 -0.30 8.59
N PHE A 33 5.37 -0.89 9.52
CA PHE A 33 5.46 -2.35 9.64
C PHE A 33 4.09 -2.98 9.92
N ASN A 34 3.34 -2.44 10.88
CA ASN A 34 2.00 -2.94 11.20
C ASN A 34 1.00 -2.75 10.04
N PHE A 35 1.05 -1.61 9.34
CA PHE A 35 0.22 -1.37 8.17
C PHE A 35 0.49 -2.39 7.06
N TRP A 36 1.77 -2.62 6.74
CA TRP A 36 2.16 -3.62 5.74
C TRP A 36 1.81 -5.04 6.17
N LEU A 37 2.00 -5.40 7.44
CA LEU A 37 1.63 -6.71 7.96
C LEU A 37 0.12 -6.97 7.82
N ALA A 38 -0.71 -5.99 8.20
CA ALA A 38 -2.16 -6.07 8.06
C ALA A 38 -2.57 -6.17 6.58
N PHE A 39 -1.97 -5.38 5.70
CA PHE A 39 -2.22 -5.42 4.26
C PHE A 39 -1.92 -6.81 3.68
N TRP A 40 -0.79 -7.42 4.04
CA TRP A 40 -0.41 -8.75 3.57
C TRP A 40 -1.30 -9.87 4.12
N LEU A 41 -1.73 -9.76 5.38
CA LEU A 41 -2.69 -10.69 5.96
C LEU A 41 -4.05 -10.63 5.24
N ILE A 42 -4.55 -9.43 4.94
CA ILE A 42 -5.80 -9.24 4.19
C ILE A 42 -5.65 -9.77 2.77
N ALA A 43 -4.53 -9.51 2.09
CA ALA A 43 -4.26 -10.03 0.76
C ALA A 43 -4.18 -11.57 0.75
N GLY A 44 -3.50 -12.18 1.73
CA GLY A 44 -3.43 -13.63 1.88
C GLY A 44 -4.80 -14.26 2.15
N ALA A 45 -5.62 -13.64 3.01
CA ALA A 45 -6.99 -14.07 3.26
C ALA A 45 -7.87 -13.96 2.01
N ALA A 46 -7.74 -12.87 1.23
CA ALA A 46 -8.48 -12.69 -0.02
C ALA A 46 -8.15 -13.78 -1.05
N VAL A 47 -6.88 -14.19 -1.14
CA VAL A 47 -6.45 -15.30 -2.02
C VAL A 47 -6.96 -16.64 -1.50
N ALA A 48 -6.90 -16.90 -0.19
CA ALA A 48 -7.40 -18.15 0.40
C ALA A 48 -8.92 -18.32 0.21
N LEU A 49 -9.67 -17.22 0.26
CA LEU A 49 -11.12 -17.17 0.11
C LEU A 49 -11.59 -16.99 -1.34
N LEU A 50 -10.71 -17.08 -2.34
CA LEU A 50 -11.05 -16.94 -3.77
C LEU A 50 -12.29 -17.75 -4.18
N LYS A 51 -12.38 -19.02 -3.76
CA LYS A 51 -13.54 -19.89 -4.07
C LYS A 51 -14.86 -19.37 -3.47
N GLN A 52 -14.78 -18.69 -2.33
CA GLN A 52 -15.95 -18.13 -1.66
C GLN A 52 -16.33 -16.79 -2.28
N ILE A 53 -15.33 -15.98 -2.68
CA ILE A 53 -15.52 -14.76 -3.47
C ILE A 53 -16.19 -15.09 -4.82
N ASP A 54 -15.74 -16.13 -5.53
CA ASP A 54 -16.36 -16.61 -6.76
C ASP A 54 -17.85 -16.95 -6.56
N ARG A 55 -18.19 -17.68 -5.48
CA ARG A 55 -19.58 -18.05 -5.15
C ARG A 55 -20.45 -16.84 -4.81
N SER A 56 -19.94 -15.92 -4.00
CA SER A 56 -20.67 -14.70 -3.60
C SER A 56 -20.88 -13.75 -4.79
N LEU A 57 -19.89 -13.61 -5.67
CA LEU A 57 -20.00 -12.80 -6.89
C LEU A 57 -21.01 -13.40 -7.88
N ALA A 58 -21.04 -14.73 -8.01
CA ALA A 58 -22.04 -15.42 -8.83
C ALA A 58 -23.47 -15.19 -8.29
N GLN A 59 -23.66 -15.16 -6.97
CA GLN A 59 -24.96 -14.83 -6.36
C GLN A 59 -25.36 -13.37 -6.55
N LEU A 60 -24.40 -12.46 -6.70
CA LEU A 60 -24.63 -11.05 -7.02
C LEU A 60 -24.83 -10.79 -8.52
N GLY A 61 -24.85 -11.84 -9.36
CA GLY A 61 -25.09 -11.74 -10.80
C GLY A 61 -23.85 -11.33 -11.62
N PHE A 62 -22.66 -11.28 -11.00
CA PHE A 62 -21.42 -11.02 -11.74
C PHE A 62 -20.90 -12.32 -12.36
N SER A 63 -20.83 -12.37 -13.69
CA SER A 63 -20.21 -13.50 -14.42
C SER A 63 -18.67 -13.47 -14.40
N ALA A 64 -18.07 -12.47 -13.76
CA ALA A 64 -16.63 -12.31 -13.68
C ALA A 64 -16.05 -13.19 -12.56
N SER A 65 -14.98 -13.92 -12.87
CA SER A 65 -14.20 -14.64 -11.84
C SER A 65 -13.73 -13.67 -10.75
N GLY A 66 -13.73 -14.12 -9.49
CA GLY A 66 -13.23 -13.41 -8.33
C GLY A 66 -11.79 -12.93 -8.48
N ILE A 67 -11.00 -13.56 -9.35
CA ILE A 67 -9.68 -13.06 -9.75
C ILE A 67 -9.79 -11.70 -10.46
N ASN A 68 -10.74 -11.53 -11.38
CA ASN A 68 -10.95 -10.27 -12.08
C ASN A 68 -11.44 -9.18 -11.12
N PHE A 69 -12.34 -9.54 -10.19
CA PHE A 69 -12.79 -8.62 -9.16
C PHE A 69 -11.65 -8.14 -8.26
N LEU A 70 -10.83 -9.07 -7.74
CA LEU A 70 -9.65 -8.73 -6.95
C LEU A 70 -8.64 -7.90 -7.73
N LEU A 71 -8.49 -8.15 -9.03
CA LEU A 71 -7.64 -7.34 -9.90
C LEU A 71 -8.16 -5.91 -10.01
N TYR A 72 -9.45 -5.70 -10.28
CA TYR A 72 -10.04 -4.37 -10.33
C TYR A 72 -9.94 -3.64 -8.99
N LEU A 73 -10.19 -4.34 -7.88
CA LEU A 73 -10.02 -3.79 -6.54
C LEU A 73 -8.56 -3.38 -6.28
N SER A 74 -7.60 -4.22 -6.69
CA SER A 74 -6.18 -3.94 -6.55
C SER A 74 -5.77 -2.71 -7.34
N VAL A 75 -6.25 -2.58 -8.58
CA VAL A 75 -6.01 -1.40 -9.42
C VAL A 75 -6.60 -0.15 -8.76
N ALA A 76 -7.83 -0.21 -8.26
CA ALA A 76 -8.45 0.92 -7.56
C ALA A 76 -7.67 1.34 -6.30
N VAL A 77 -7.22 0.38 -5.49
CA VAL A 77 -6.38 0.64 -4.30
C VAL A 77 -5.02 1.24 -4.70
N LEU A 78 -4.41 0.74 -5.76
CA LEU A 78 -3.15 1.29 -6.30
C LEU A 78 -3.34 2.74 -6.76
N PHE A 79 -4.41 3.04 -7.49
CA PHE A 79 -4.74 4.40 -7.87
C PHE A 79 -4.91 5.31 -6.65
N TYR A 80 -5.58 4.85 -5.60
CA TYR A 80 -5.70 5.59 -4.35
C TYR A 80 -4.32 5.87 -3.71
N PHE A 81 -3.42 4.89 -3.66
CA PHE A 81 -2.07 5.09 -3.14
C PHE A 81 -1.24 6.04 -3.99
N ILE A 82 -1.30 5.95 -5.32
CA ILE A 82 -0.63 6.90 -6.21
C ILE A 82 -1.16 8.32 -5.97
N PHE A 83 -2.48 8.47 -5.85
CA PHE A 83 -3.10 9.76 -5.57
C PHE A 83 -2.65 10.34 -4.22
N ARG A 84 -2.65 9.50 -3.16
CA ARG A 84 -2.16 9.89 -1.83
C ARG A 84 -0.68 10.29 -1.85
N LEU A 85 0.16 9.54 -2.56
CA LEU A 85 1.58 9.86 -2.75
C LEU A 85 1.76 11.21 -3.45
N ARG A 86 1.00 11.47 -4.51
CA ARG A 86 1.03 12.76 -5.22
C ARG A 86 0.65 13.92 -4.31
N LEU A 87 -0.38 13.78 -3.48
CA LEU A 87 -0.78 14.80 -2.51
C LEU A 87 0.32 15.06 -1.47
N GLN A 88 1.00 14.01 -1.00
CA GLN A 88 2.09 14.14 -0.05
C GLN A 88 3.31 14.83 -0.67
N LEU A 89 3.63 14.51 -1.93
CA LEU A 89 4.68 15.18 -2.70
C LEU A 89 4.38 16.68 -2.85
N ALA A 90 3.16 17.05 -3.25
CA ALA A 90 2.77 18.46 -3.39
C ALA A 90 2.86 19.24 -2.07
N LYS A 91 2.51 18.61 -0.93
CA LYS A 91 2.70 19.22 0.40
C LYS A 91 4.18 19.46 0.70
N MET A 92 5.01 18.47 0.43
CA MET A 92 6.46 18.54 0.65
C MET A 92 7.11 19.63 -0.22
N GLU A 93 6.73 19.74 -1.49
CA GLU A 93 7.18 20.82 -2.39
C GLU A 93 6.79 22.21 -1.85
N GLY A 94 5.57 22.34 -1.31
CA GLY A 94 5.12 23.58 -0.67
C GLY A 94 5.91 23.93 0.59
N GLU A 95 6.26 22.94 1.42
CA GLU A 95 7.11 23.15 2.60
C GLU A 95 8.53 23.54 2.22
N ILE A 96 9.13 22.87 1.22
CA ILE A 96 10.45 23.23 0.69
C ILE A 96 10.44 24.67 0.19
N THR A 97 9.41 25.06 -0.58
CA THR A 97 9.28 26.43 -1.09
C THR A 97 9.21 27.46 0.04
N LYS A 98 8.45 27.17 1.11
CA LYS A 98 8.39 28.04 2.31
C LYS A 98 9.74 28.14 3.00
N ILE A 99 10.47 27.04 3.13
CA ILE A 99 11.81 27.01 3.73
C ILE A 99 12.79 27.86 2.90
N VAL A 100 12.83 27.66 1.58
CA VAL A 100 13.70 28.43 0.67
C VAL A 100 13.36 29.92 0.73
N LYS A 101 12.08 30.29 0.76
CA LYS A 101 11.64 31.69 0.89
C LYS A 101 12.11 32.34 2.19
N LYS A 102 12.00 31.63 3.32
CA LYS A 102 12.51 32.12 4.63
C LYS A 102 14.02 32.34 4.61
N ILE A 103 14.77 31.40 4.03
CA ILE A 103 16.23 31.51 3.87
C ILE A 103 16.59 32.72 2.99
N ALA A 104 15.92 32.89 1.85
CA ALA A 104 16.19 33.97 0.90
C ALA A 104 15.85 35.37 1.45
N LEU A 105 14.81 35.49 2.27
CA LEU A 105 14.43 36.74 2.93
C LEU A 105 15.34 37.09 4.12
N GLY A 106 16.31 36.23 4.47
CA GLY A 106 17.21 36.48 5.59
C GLY A 106 16.49 36.56 6.93
N ASP A 107 15.30 35.95 7.02
CA ASP A 107 14.42 35.97 8.18
C ASP A 107 15.07 35.13 9.29
N LYS A 108 16.11 35.69 9.92
CA LYS A 108 16.62 35.19 11.20
C LYS A 108 15.43 35.31 12.16
N PRO A 109 15.01 34.22 12.81
CA PRO A 109 13.96 34.32 13.83
C PRO A 109 14.39 35.43 14.77
N ALA A 110 13.54 36.47 14.89
CA ALA A 110 13.83 37.65 15.66
C ALA A 110 14.36 37.21 17.03
N ASP A 111 15.65 37.47 17.24
CA ASP A 111 16.31 37.33 18.52
C ASP A 111 15.53 38.22 19.49
N LYS A 112 14.64 37.61 20.26
CA LYS A 112 13.96 38.26 21.37
C LYS A 112 15.04 38.49 22.43
N LYS A 113 15.77 39.60 22.28
CA LYS A 113 16.53 40.22 23.36
C LYS A 113 15.59 40.69 24.47
#